data_AF-A0A5N6M5W5-F1
#
_entry.id   AF-A0A5N6M5W5-F1
#
_cell.length_a   1.000
_cell.length_b   1.000
_cell.length_c   1.000
_cell.angle_alpha   90.00
_cell.angle_beta   90.00
_cell.angle_gamma   90.00
#
_symmetry.space_group_name_H-M   'P 1'
#
loop_
_entity.id
_entity.type
_entity.pdbx_description
1 polymer ?
#
loop_
_entity_poly.entity_id
_entity_poly.type
_entity_poly.pdbx_seq_one_letter_code
_entity_poly.pdbx_strand_id
1 'polypeptide(L)'
;MQAQAFLQSTPLRVSPLDPIQTHSLPINAKPPSLIATTRRRAVISAVAAAPKREKDPKKRVVITGMGLVSVFGNDVDTYYDKLLAGESGIGLIDRFDASKFPTRFGGQIRGFKADGYIDGKNDRRLDDCLRYCIVAGKKALEDADLGGDKRSKIDKERAGVLVGTGMGGLTVFSDGVQSLIERGYRKTTPFFIPYAITSMASALLAIDLGFMGPNYSISTACATSNYCFHAAANHIRRGEADMMIAGVTEAAIIPIGLGGFVACTALSQRNDDPQTASRPWDQDRDGFVMGEGAGVLVMESLEHAMKRDAPILAEYFMF
;
A
#
# COMPACT_ATOMS: atom_id res chain seq x y z
N MET A 1 56.63 19.27 -24.12
CA MET A 1 56.43 18.92 -22.70
C MET A 1 55.00 18.41 -22.59
N GLN A 2 54.77 17.10 -22.72
CA GLN A 2 54.51 16.16 -21.60
C GLN A 2 53.36 16.67 -20.71
N ALA A 3 52.24 15.98 -20.50
CA ALA A 3 52.05 14.53 -20.40
C ALA A 3 50.62 14.08 -20.81
N GLN A 4 50.55 12.96 -21.52
CA GLN A 4 49.39 12.07 -21.54
C GLN A 4 49.37 11.28 -20.23
N ALA A 5 48.21 11.18 -19.59
CA ALA A 5 47.95 10.15 -18.59
C ALA A 5 46.59 9.50 -18.91
N PHE A 6 46.67 8.30 -19.47
CA PHE A 6 45.58 7.35 -19.61
C PHE A 6 45.04 6.97 -18.22
N LEU A 7 43.73 7.10 -18.01
CA LEU A 7 43.02 6.35 -16.97
C LEU A 7 42.09 5.36 -17.68
N GLN A 8 42.60 4.14 -17.84
CA GLN A 8 41.84 2.99 -18.32
C GLN A 8 40.81 2.59 -17.25
N SER A 9 39.55 2.47 -17.67
CA SER A 9 38.47 1.90 -16.86
C SER A 9 38.67 0.39 -16.71
N THR A 10 38.89 -0.08 -15.49
CA THR A 10 38.94 -1.51 -15.15
C THR A 10 37.52 -2.10 -15.16
N PRO A 11 37.19 -3.12 -15.96
CA PRO A 11 35.93 -3.83 -15.81
C PRO A 11 35.98 -4.75 -14.59
N LEU A 12 34.92 -4.71 -13.77
CA LEU A 12 34.72 -5.64 -12.65
C LEU A 12 34.69 -7.08 -13.20
N ARG A 13 35.67 -7.90 -12.82
CA ARG A 13 35.69 -9.34 -13.10
C ARG A 13 34.62 -10.04 -12.27
N VAL A 14 33.71 -10.74 -12.94
CA VAL A 14 32.81 -11.72 -12.34
C VAL A 14 33.64 -12.96 -12.00
N SER A 15 33.69 -13.39 -10.74
CA SER A 15 34.30 -14.67 -10.37
C SER A 15 33.47 -15.83 -10.94
N PRO A 16 34.08 -16.82 -11.62
CA PRO A 16 33.37 -18.03 -12.00
C PRO A 16 33.11 -18.88 -10.75
N LEU A 17 31.87 -19.34 -10.58
CA LEU A 17 31.51 -20.37 -9.62
C LEU A 17 32.08 -21.70 -10.13
N ASP A 18 32.98 -22.33 -9.36
CA ASP A 18 33.50 -23.66 -9.67
C ASP A 18 32.38 -24.72 -9.58
N PRO A 19 32.29 -25.67 -10.54
CA PRO A 19 31.32 -26.75 -10.48
C PRO A 19 31.68 -27.74 -9.36
N ILE A 20 30.68 -28.11 -8.57
CA ILE A 20 30.78 -29.10 -7.49
C ILE A 20 31.30 -30.42 -8.08
N GLN A 21 32.52 -30.81 -7.69
CA GLN A 21 33.08 -32.12 -7.99
C GLN A 21 32.30 -33.21 -7.24
N THR A 22 31.68 -34.12 -7.97
CA THR A 22 31.07 -35.33 -7.43
C THR A 22 32.18 -36.32 -7.05
N HIS A 23 32.57 -36.35 -5.79
CA HIS A 23 33.43 -37.41 -5.26
C HIS A 23 32.62 -38.69 -5.04
N SER A 24 32.78 -39.66 -5.94
CA SER A 24 32.37 -41.06 -5.72
C SER A 24 33.36 -41.74 -4.77
N LEU A 25 32.91 -42.10 -3.56
CA LEU A 25 33.69 -42.87 -2.60
C LEU A 25 33.60 -44.39 -2.89
N PRO A 26 34.67 -45.17 -2.68
CA PRO A 26 34.69 -46.61 -2.93
C PRO A 26 33.88 -47.37 -1.88
N ILE A 27 33.08 -48.34 -2.35
CA ILE A 27 32.31 -49.26 -1.53
C ILE A 27 33.26 -50.28 -0.90
N ASN A 28 33.56 -50.13 0.40
CA ASN A 28 33.90 -51.28 1.24
C ASN A 28 33.74 -50.95 2.73
N ALA A 29 32.65 -51.39 3.36
CA ALA A 29 32.54 -51.43 4.82
C ALA A 29 31.59 -52.56 5.26
N LYS A 30 32.11 -53.41 6.17
CA LYS A 30 31.45 -54.56 6.81
C LYS A 30 30.17 -54.14 7.55
N PRO A 31 29.18 -55.05 7.73
CA PRO A 31 27.94 -54.72 8.42
C PRO A 31 28.19 -54.56 9.93
N PRO A 32 27.74 -53.46 10.56
CA PRO A 32 27.69 -53.38 12.02
C PRO A 32 26.44 -54.09 12.56
N SER A 33 26.66 -54.73 13.70
CA SER A 33 25.71 -55.47 14.53
C SER A 33 24.46 -54.68 14.91
N LEU A 34 23.35 -55.42 15.08
CA LEU A 34 22.05 -54.99 15.61
C LEU A 34 22.18 -54.06 16.83
N ILE A 35 21.88 -52.78 16.64
CA ILE A 35 21.67 -51.82 17.74
C ILE A 35 20.18 -51.76 18.05
N ALA A 36 19.87 -51.93 19.34
CA ALA A 36 18.53 -51.94 19.90
C ALA A 36 17.71 -50.69 19.52
N THR A 37 16.48 -50.93 19.05
CA THR A 37 15.48 -49.89 18.78
C THR A 37 15.07 -49.20 20.07
N THR A 38 15.69 -48.07 20.39
CA THR A 38 15.12 -47.10 21.32
C THR A 38 13.94 -46.41 20.62
N ARG A 39 12.72 -46.68 21.09
CA ARG A 39 11.52 -45.94 20.68
C ARG A 39 11.74 -44.46 21.02
N ARG A 40 12.13 -43.65 20.04
CA ARG A 40 12.01 -42.19 20.13
C ARG A 40 10.51 -41.88 20.22
N ARG A 41 10.04 -41.54 21.41
CA ARG A 41 8.74 -40.91 21.61
C ARG A 41 8.75 -39.63 20.79
N ALA A 42 7.95 -39.58 19.73
CA ALA A 42 7.65 -38.33 19.06
C ALA A 42 7.02 -37.41 20.11
N VAL A 43 7.72 -36.34 20.47
CA VAL A 43 7.12 -35.26 21.24
C VAL A 43 6.15 -34.59 20.28
N ILE A 44 4.86 -34.87 20.45
CA ILE A 44 3.80 -34.11 19.80
C ILE A 44 3.96 -32.70 20.34
N SER A 45 4.51 -31.80 19.50
CA SER A 45 4.48 -30.37 19.76
C SER A 45 3.01 -30.02 20.01
N ALA A 46 2.72 -29.49 21.20
CA ALA A 46 1.38 -29.01 21.50
C ALA A 46 0.99 -28.02 20.40
N VAL A 47 -0.07 -28.34 19.65
CA VAL A 47 -0.72 -27.40 18.75
C VAL A 47 -0.98 -26.16 19.59
N ALA A 48 -0.35 -25.03 19.25
CA ALA A 48 -0.50 -23.79 19.99
C ALA A 48 -2.00 -23.52 20.15
N ALA A 49 -2.46 -23.44 21.40
CA ALA A 49 -3.86 -23.17 21.68
C ALA A 49 -4.28 -21.89 20.95
N ALA A 50 -5.48 -21.88 20.38
CA ALA A 50 -6.02 -20.69 19.72
C ALA A 50 -5.86 -19.48 20.66
N PRO A 51 -5.31 -18.34 20.19
CA PRO A 51 -5.03 -17.24 21.09
C PRO A 51 -6.31 -16.73 21.72
N LYS A 52 -6.24 -16.44 23.02
CA LYS A 52 -7.41 -15.99 23.79
C LYS A 52 -7.77 -14.57 23.36
N ARG A 53 -9.06 -14.32 23.16
CA ARG A 53 -9.60 -12.98 22.88
C ARG A 53 -9.13 -12.00 23.96
N GLU A 54 -8.58 -10.87 23.54
CA GLU A 54 -8.24 -9.75 24.41
C GLU A 54 -9.51 -9.23 25.12
N LYS A 55 -9.44 -9.03 26.43
CA LYS A 55 -10.57 -8.60 27.27
C LYS A 55 -10.48 -7.13 27.66
N ASP A 56 -9.27 -6.55 27.65
CA ASP A 56 -9.07 -5.15 27.98
C ASP A 56 -9.67 -4.24 26.88
N PRO A 57 -10.72 -3.45 27.16
CA PRO A 57 -11.33 -2.58 26.16
C PRO A 57 -10.38 -1.51 25.61
N LYS A 58 -9.29 -1.19 26.31
CA LYS A 58 -8.24 -0.28 25.81
C LYS A 58 -7.41 -0.89 24.69
N LYS A 59 -7.35 -2.22 24.64
CA LYS A 59 -6.54 -2.99 23.68
C LYS A 59 -7.37 -3.66 22.59
N ARG A 60 -8.68 -3.74 22.78
CA ARG A 60 -9.62 -4.15 21.73
C ARG A 60 -9.75 -3.03 20.71
N VAL A 61 -9.49 -3.33 19.45
CA VAL A 61 -9.49 -2.35 18.37
C VAL A 61 -10.76 -2.53 17.55
N VAL A 62 -11.49 -1.45 17.33
CA VAL A 62 -12.71 -1.42 16.53
C VAL A 62 -12.54 -0.51 15.32
N ILE A 63 -13.29 -0.79 14.27
CA ILE A 63 -13.42 0.06 13.10
C ILE A 63 -14.67 0.91 13.29
N THR A 64 -14.50 2.23 13.30
CA THR A 64 -15.60 3.18 13.54
C THR A 64 -16.00 3.93 12.27
N GLY A 65 -15.12 4.03 11.29
CA GLY A 65 -15.46 4.62 10.00
C GLY A 65 -14.56 4.11 8.88
N MET A 66 -15.04 4.26 7.65
CA MET A 66 -14.32 3.89 6.44
C MET A 66 -14.49 4.94 5.34
N GLY A 67 -13.47 5.06 4.48
CA GLY A 67 -13.49 5.98 3.36
C GLY A 67 -12.62 5.46 2.24
N LEU A 68 -13.00 5.81 1.01
CA LEU A 68 -12.31 5.35 -0.18
C LEU A 68 -12.34 6.38 -1.30
N VAL A 69 -11.44 6.19 -2.26
CA VAL A 69 -11.54 6.75 -3.61
C VAL A 69 -11.26 5.61 -4.57
N SER A 70 -12.17 5.38 -5.51
CA SER A 70 -12.11 4.26 -6.45
C SER A 70 -12.63 4.65 -7.83
N VAL A 71 -12.53 3.71 -8.78
CA VAL A 71 -13.13 3.79 -10.12
C VAL A 71 -14.64 4.03 -10.13
N PHE A 72 -15.35 3.68 -9.05
CA PHE A 72 -16.78 3.92 -8.88
C PHE A 72 -17.12 5.20 -8.12
N GLY A 73 -16.11 6.05 -7.85
CA GLY A 73 -16.25 7.26 -7.07
C GLY A 73 -15.69 7.12 -5.66
N ASN A 74 -16.07 8.06 -4.79
CA ASN A 74 -15.54 8.17 -3.43
C ASN A 74 -16.60 7.88 -2.35
N ASP A 75 -17.74 7.31 -2.73
CA ASP A 75 -18.83 6.93 -1.84
C ASP A 75 -18.79 5.42 -1.53
N VAL A 76 -18.85 5.08 -0.25
CA VAL A 76 -18.63 3.70 0.23
C VAL A 76 -19.79 2.79 -0.16
N ASP A 77 -21.02 3.25 0.02
CA ASP A 77 -22.22 2.49 -0.29
C ASP A 77 -22.34 2.26 -1.80
N THR A 78 -22.13 3.30 -2.60
CA THR A 78 -22.09 3.19 -4.07
C THR A 78 -21.03 2.19 -4.52
N TYR A 79 -19.83 2.23 -3.95
CA TYR A 79 -18.77 1.27 -4.26
C TYR A 79 -19.19 -0.16 -3.90
N TYR A 80 -19.77 -0.36 -2.71
CA TYR A 80 -20.22 -1.67 -2.25
C TYR A 80 -21.35 -2.25 -3.11
N ASP A 81 -22.34 -1.44 -3.48
CA ASP A 81 -23.44 -1.85 -4.37
C ASP A 81 -22.93 -2.29 -5.74
N LYS A 82 -21.93 -1.58 -6.28
CA LYS A 82 -21.28 -1.93 -7.55
C LYS A 82 -20.54 -3.27 -7.47
N LEU A 83 -19.88 -3.55 -6.34
CA LEU A 83 -19.25 -4.85 -6.09
C LEU A 83 -20.28 -5.97 -6.00
N LEU A 84 -21.40 -5.75 -5.28
CA LEU A 84 -22.48 -6.74 -5.17
C LEU A 84 -23.15 -7.02 -6.52
N ALA A 85 -23.23 -6.02 -7.40
CA ALA A 85 -23.74 -6.17 -8.75
C ALA A 85 -22.75 -6.87 -9.71
N GLY A 86 -21.49 -7.09 -9.30
CA GLY A 86 -20.45 -7.67 -10.14
C GLY A 86 -19.99 -6.74 -11.27
N GLU A 87 -20.13 -5.42 -11.10
CA GLU A 87 -19.73 -4.46 -12.13
C GLU A 87 -18.21 -4.34 -12.19
N SER A 88 -17.65 -4.39 -13.41
CA SER A 88 -16.22 -4.20 -13.63
C SER A 88 -15.90 -2.72 -13.83
N GLY A 89 -15.00 -2.18 -13.01
CA GLY A 89 -14.47 -0.82 -13.15
C GLY A 89 -13.28 -0.71 -14.11
N ILE A 90 -12.96 -1.78 -14.85
CA ILE A 90 -11.83 -1.84 -15.76
C ILE A 90 -12.23 -1.34 -17.16
N GLY A 91 -11.42 -0.45 -17.72
CA GLY A 91 -11.60 0.05 -19.08
C GLY A 91 -10.28 0.45 -19.73
N LEU A 92 -10.34 0.87 -20.99
CA LEU A 92 -9.18 1.40 -21.70
C LEU A 92 -8.60 2.60 -20.95
N ILE A 93 -7.29 2.74 -20.96
CA ILE A 93 -6.59 3.90 -20.40
C ILE A 93 -6.76 5.06 -21.39
N ASP A 94 -7.26 6.18 -20.91
CA ASP A 94 -7.49 7.40 -21.69
C ASP A 94 -6.74 8.63 -21.13
N ARG A 95 -6.03 8.47 -20.00
CA ARG A 95 -5.19 9.54 -19.41
C ARG A 95 -3.95 9.88 -20.25
N PHE A 96 -3.44 8.92 -21.02
CA PHE A 96 -2.28 9.10 -21.90
C PHE A 96 -2.38 8.15 -23.11
N ASP A 97 -1.54 8.36 -24.12
CA ASP A 97 -1.46 7.45 -25.28
C ASP A 97 -0.84 6.10 -24.88
N ALA A 98 -1.71 5.13 -24.61
CA ALA A 98 -1.32 3.77 -24.29
C ALA A 98 -1.16 2.88 -25.55
N SER A 99 -1.31 3.39 -26.78
CA SER A 99 -1.38 2.58 -28.01
C SER A 99 -0.16 1.68 -28.24
N LYS A 100 1.01 2.11 -27.79
CA LYS A 100 2.28 1.38 -27.92
C LYS A 100 2.55 0.40 -26.79
N PHE A 101 1.71 0.37 -25.76
CA PHE A 101 1.86 -0.55 -24.64
C PHE A 101 1.18 -1.90 -24.94
N PRO A 102 1.79 -3.02 -24.54
CA PRO A 102 1.17 -4.34 -24.61
C PRO A 102 -0.15 -4.42 -23.83
N THR A 103 -0.23 -3.74 -22.69
CA THR A 103 -1.46 -3.58 -21.89
C THR A 103 -1.95 -2.14 -22.02
N ARG A 104 -3.23 -1.93 -22.36
CA ARG A 104 -3.81 -0.62 -22.67
C ARG A 104 -5.04 -0.28 -21.83
N PHE A 105 -5.25 -1.00 -20.74
CA PHE A 105 -6.41 -0.89 -19.88
C PHE A 105 -6.02 -0.96 -18.40
N GLY A 106 -6.93 -0.49 -17.54
CA GLY A 106 -6.76 -0.48 -16.10
C GLY A 106 -7.98 0.09 -15.39
N GLY A 107 -7.99 -0.03 -14.07
CA GLY A 107 -8.95 0.62 -13.19
C GLY A 107 -8.59 2.08 -12.96
N GLN A 108 -8.70 2.90 -14.00
CA GLN A 108 -8.40 4.33 -13.97
C GLN A 108 -9.56 5.13 -13.36
N ILE A 109 -9.26 5.96 -12.37
CA ILE A 109 -10.21 6.92 -11.80
C ILE A 109 -10.38 8.09 -12.78
N ARG A 110 -11.65 8.39 -13.09
CA ARG A 110 -12.05 9.45 -14.02
C ARG A 110 -12.80 10.54 -13.29
N GLY A 111 -12.55 11.79 -13.69
CA GLY A 111 -13.29 12.94 -13.20
C GLY A 111 -13.22 13.14 -11.68
N PHE A 112 -12.13 12.70 -11.04
CA PHE A 112 -11.93 12.90 -9.60
C PHE A 112 -12.02 14.38 -9.24
N LYS A 113 -12.77 14.66 -8.17
CA LYS A 113 -12.90 15.99 -7.59
C LYS A 113 -12.61 15.90 -6.10
N ALA A 114 -11.88 16.89 -5.60
CA ALA A 114 -11.61 17.01 -4.18
C ALA A 114 -12.80 17.58 -3.40
N ASP A 115 -13.88 18.04 -4.03
CA ASP A 115 -15.16 18.45 -3.42
C ASP A 115 -15.05 19.30 -2.14
N GLY A 116 -14.07 20.20 -2.06
CA GLY A 116 -13.85 21.07 -0.89
C GLY A 116 -13.05 20.42 0.25
N TYR A 117 -12.70 19.14 0.14
CA TYR A 117 -11.80 18.45 1.06
C TYR A 117 -10.34 18.91 0.94
N ILE A 118 -9.95 19.55 -0.16
CA ILE A 118 -8.61 20.10 -0.37
C ILE A 118 -8.73 21.54 -0.83
N ASP A 119 -7.94 22.45 -0.25
CA ASP A 119 -7.86 23.84 -0.73
C ASP A 119 -7.39 23.88 -2.19
N GLY A 120 -8.08 24.66 -3.03
CA GLY A 120 -7.88 24.65 -4.48
C GLY A 120 -6.47 25.05 -4.95
N LYS A 121 -5.70 25.81 -4.15
CA LYS A 121 -4.29 26.11 -4.47
C LYS A 121 -3.38 24.90 -4.24
N ASN A 122 -3.66 24.12 -3.19
CA ASN A 122 -2.90 22.92 -2.87
C ASN A 122 -3.30 21.76 -3.78
N ASP A 123 -4.59 21.61 -4.10
CA ASP A 123 -5.14 20.51 -4.91
C ASP A 123 -4.41 20.33 -6.24
N ARG A 124 -4.05 21.42 -6.91
CA ARG A 124 -3.37 21.40 -8.22
C ARG A 124 -1.91 20.97 -8.19
N ARG A 125 -1.29 20.92 -7.01
CA ARG A 125 0.15 20.63 -6.85
C ARG A 125 0.40 19.22 -6.33
N LEU A 126 -0.61 18.59 -5.76
CA LEU A 126 -0.51 17.27 -5.16
C LEU A 126 -0.55 16.19 -6.25
N ASP A 127 0.23 15.14 -6.04
CA ASP A 127 0.04 13.89 -6.77
C ASP A 127 -1.35 13.31 -6.46
N ASP A 128 -1.96 12.63 -7.43
CA ASP A 128 -3.29 12.04 -7.27
C ASP A 128 -3.34 11.07 -6.08
N CYS A 129 -2.26 10.34 -5.78
CA CYS A 129 -2.23 9.45 -4.60
C CYS A 129 -2.42 10.24 -3.29
N LEU A 130 -1.83 11.44 -3.17
CA LEU A 130 -1.98 12.30 -2.00
C LEU A 130 -3.40 12.87 -1.92
N ARG A 131 -3.98 13.25 -3.06
CA ARG A 131 -5.34 13.76 -3.14
C ARG A 131 -6.36 12.69 -2.74
N TYR A 132 -6.19 11.46 -3.23
CA TYR A 132 -7.03 10.33 -2.88
C TYR A 132 -6.95 10.02 -1.38
N CYS A 133 -5.74 10.05 -0.80
CA CYS A 133 -5.54 9.86 0.64
C CYS A 133 -6.32 10.89 1.47
N ILE A 134 -6.19 12.19 1.14
CA ILE A 134 -6.83 13.25 1.92
C ILE A 134 -8.36 13.12 1.85
N VAL A 135 -8.92 12.89 0.66
CA VAL A 135 -10.37 12.70 0.49
C VAL A 135 -10.84 11.45 1.22
N ALA A 136 -10.22 10.29 0.98
CA ALA A 136 -10.60 9.04 1.64
C ALA A 136 -10.52 9.15 3.17
N GLY A 137 -9.45 9.73 3.71
CA GLY A 137 -9.25 9.89 5.15
C GLY A 137 -10.27 10.83 5.79
N LYS A 138 -10.62 11.94 5.14
CA LYS A 138 -11.65 12.86 5.65
C LYS A 138 -13.04 12.24 5.58
N LYS A 139 -13.38 11.53 4.50
CA LYS A 139 -14.65 10.78 4.41
C LYS A 139 -14.72 9.67 5.45
N ALA A 140 -13.61 8.98 5.73
CA ALA A 140 -13.55 7.98 6.81
C ALA A 140 -13.83 8.58 8.19
N LEU A 141 -13.35 9.80 8.46
CA LEU A 141 -13.68 10.52 9.68
C LEU A 141 -15.15 10.95 9.72
N GLU A 142 -15.71 11.41 8.60
CA GLU A 142 -17.14 11.74 8.53
C GLU A 142 -18.02 10.53 8.83
N ASP A 143 -17.70 9.37 8.24
CA ASP A 143 -18.35 8.08 8.51
C ASP A 143 -18.21 7.65 9.98
N ALA A 144 -17.07 7.95 10.62
CA ALA A 144 -16.84 7.71 12.05
C ALA A 144 -17.59 8.67 13.00
N ASP A 145 -18.48 9.52 12.49
CA ASP A 145 -19.12 10.63 13.21
C ASP A 145 -18.13 11.69 13.75
N LEU A 146 -17.05 11.92 13.02
CA LEU A 146 -15.99 12.89 13.31
C LEU A 146 -15.83 13.93 12.17
N GLY A 147 -16.94 14.29 11.55
CA GLY A 147 -17.05 15.44 10.65
C GLY A 147 -17.09 16.77 11.40
N GLY A 148 -16.66 17.86 10.74
CA GLY A 148 -16.79 19.23 11.23
C GLY A 148 -16.23 19.46 12.63
N ASP A 149 -17.02 20.09 13.50
CA ASP A 149 -16.62 20.48 14.86
C ASP A 149 -16.50 19.30 15.83
N LYS A 150 -17.06 18.12 15.51
CA LYS A 150 -16.99 16.93 16.37
C LYS A 150 -15.55 16.45 16.59
N ARG A 151 -14.62 16.80 15.68
CA ARG A 151 -13.17 16.55 15.82
C ARG A 151 -12.54 17.23 17.02
N SER A 152 -13.12 18.34 17.52
CA SER A 152 -12.61 19.03 18.70
C SER A 152 -12.64 18.17 19.97
N LYS A 153 -13.42 17.08 19.97
CA LYS A 153 -13.53 16.12 21.07
C LYS A 153 -12.39 15.08 21.09
N ILE A 154 -11.58 15.04 20.04
CA ILE A 154 -10.47 14.10 19.93
C ILE A 154 -9.21 14.73 20.52
N ASP A 155 -8.53 13.97 21.38
CA ASP A 155 -7.18 14.32 21.81
C ASP A 155 -6.22 14.12 20.63
N LYS A 156 -5.72 15.25 20.12
CA LYS A 156 -4.85 15.30 18.94
C LYS A 156 -3.52 14.58 19.17
N GLU A 157 -3.00 14.56 20.39
CA GLU A 157 -1.75 13.85 20.72
C GLU A 157 -1.93 12.33 20.75
N ARG A 158 -3.18 11.88 20.86
CA ARG A 158 -3.60 10.48 20.90
C ARG A 158 -4.19 9.99 19.59
N ALA A 159 -4.26 10.83 18.57
CA ALA A 159 -4.77 10.51 17.25
C ALA A 159 -3.61 10.48 16.24
N GLY A 160 -3.38 9.31 15.63
CA GLY A 160 -2.33 9.11 14.65
C GLY A 160 -2.85 8.88 13.23
N VAL A 161 -1.93 8.89 12.27
CA VAL A 161 -2.19 8.62 10.85
C VAL A 161 -1.11 7.68 10.34
N LEU A 162 -1.53 6.62 9.64
CA LEU A 162 -0.65 5.61 9.05
C LEU A 162 -1.22 5.16 7.71
N VAL A 163 -1.13 6.04 6.72
CA VAL A 163 -1.55 5.74 5.33
C VAL A 163 -0.32 5.50 4.47
N GLY A 164 -0.19 4.28 3.97
CA GLY A 164 0.92 3.85 3.14
C GLY A 164 0.70 4.05 1.64
N THR A 165 1.75 3.81 0.86
CA THR A 165 1.72 3.77 -0.61
C THR A 165 2.89 2.91 -1.11
N GLY A 166 2.68 2.18 -2.20
CA GLY A 166 3.70 1.33 -2.81
C GLY A 166 4.75 2.14 -3.56
N MET A 167 4.31 3.11 -4.35
CA MET A 167 5.20 3.89 -5.24
C MET A 167 5.32 5.37 -4.87
N GLY A 168 4.48 5.89 -3.98
CA GLY A 168 4.49 7.32 -3.63
C GLY A 168 3.90 8.19 -4.73
N GLY A 169 4.33 9.45 -4.78
CA GLY A 169 3.91 10.40 -5.81
C GLY A 169 4.65 10.16 -7.12
N LEU A 170 4.30 9.09 -7.82
CA LEU A 170 5.04 8.63 -9.01
C LEU A 170 4.94 9.63 -10.17
N THR A 171 3.83 10.37 -10.28
CA THR A 171 3.67 11.41 -11.31
C THR A 171 4.63 12.56 -11.04
N VAL A 172 4.65 13.06 -9.80
CA VAL A 172 5.58 14.11 -9.38
C VAL A 172 7.03 13.66 -9.56
N PHE A 173 7.34 12.40 -9.25
CA PHE A 173 8.66 11.84 -9.46
C PHE A 173 9.06 11.86 -10.94
N SER A 174 8.19 11.32 -11.81
CA SER A 174 8.41 11.26 -13.25
C SER A 174 8.60 12.65 -13.87
N ASP A 175 7.72 13.59 -13.55
CA ASP A 175 7.77 14.97 -14.05
C ASP A 175 9.03 15.69 -13.58
N GLY A 176 9.46 15.45 -12.34
CA GLY A 176 10.69 16.01 -11.80
C GLY A 176 11.94 15.50 -12.51
N VAL A 177 12.01 14.21 -12.82
CA VAL A 177 13.09 13.62 -13.62
C VAL A 177 13.09 14.19 -15.03
N GLN A 178 11.92 14.27 -15.69
CA GLN A 178 11.81 14.87 -17.01
C GLN A 178 12.27 16.34 -17.02
N SER A 179 11.81 17.13 -16.06
CA SER A 179 12.22 18.53 -15.92
C SER A 179 13.72 18.68 -15.67
N LEU A 180 14.35 17.76 -14.92
CA LEU A 180 15.80 17.77 -14.70
C LEU A 180 16.56 17.53 -16.00
N ILE A 181 16.14 16.52 -16.79
CA ILE A 181 16.78 16.15 -18.06
C ILE A 181 16.62 17.26 -19.10
N GLU A 182 15.41 17.81 -19.25
CA GLU A 182 15.11 18.79 -20.30
C GLU A 182 15.55 20.21 -19.95
N ARG A 183 15.49 20.60 -18.67
CA ARG A 183 15.59 22.01 -18.25
C ARG A 183 16.62 22.26 -17.15
N GLY A 184 17.24 21.20 -16.62
CA GLY A 184 18.23 21.28 -15.54
C GLY A 184 17.63 21.52 -14.15
N TYR A 185 18.46 21.33 -13.11
CA TYR A 185 18.06 21.33 -11.70
C TYR A 185 17.40 22.63 -11.22
N ARG A 186 17.71 23.77 -11.85
CA ARG A 186 17.13 25.09 -11.49
C ARG A 186 15.64 25.19 -11.77
N LYS A 187 15.08 24.26 -12.56
CA LYS A 187 13.65 24.20 -12.89
C LYS A 187 12.88 23.13 -12.11
N THR A 188 13.56 22.36 -11.26
CA THR A 188 12.90 21.42 -10.35
C THR A 188 12.08 22.20 -9.31
N THR A 189 10.82 21.81 -9.12
CA THR A 189 9.93 22.42 -8.13
C THR A 189 10.43 22.14 -6.70
N PRO A 190 10.36 23.11 -5.76
CA PRO A 190 10.70 22.87 -4.36
C PRO A 190 9.77 21.84 -3.70
N PHE A 191 8.62 21.55 -4.31
CA PHE A 191 7.67 20.54 -3.84
C PHE A 191 7.94 19.13 -4.37
N PHE A 192 9.00 18.94 -5.18
CA PHE A 192 9.34 17.64 -5.77
C PHE A 192 9.51 16.55 -4.71
N ILE A 193 10.46 16.75 -3.77
CA ILE A 193 10.72 15.75 -2.73
C ILE A 193 9.51 15.59 -1.81
N PRO A 194 8.90 16.66 -1.26
CA PRO A 194 7.74 16.51 -0.40
C PRO A 194 6.62 15.69 -1.03
N TYR A 195 6.27 15.93 -2.30
CA TYR A 195 5.12 15.24 -2.90
C TYR A 195 5.45 13.90 -3.57
N ALA A 196 6.73 13.55 -3.73
CA ALA A 196 7.14 12.25 -4.26
C ALA A 196 7.27 11.17 -3.17
N ILE A 197 7.67 11.53 -1.94
CA ILE A 197 7.97 10.54 -0.90
C ILE A 197 6.74 9.83 -0.34
N THR A 198 6.90 8.55 -0.02
CA THR A 198 5.82 7.65 0.44
C THR A 198 5.19 8.05 1.78
N SER A 199 5.92 8.76 2.64
CA SER A 199 5.42 9.24 3.92
C SER A 199 4.48 10.43 3.82
N MET A 200 4.44 11.10 2.66
CA MET A 200 3.69 12.34 2.54
C MET A 200 2.17 12.14 2.54
N ALA A 201 1.68 10.97 2.10
CA ALA A 201 0.26 10.65 2.17
C ALA A 201 -0.26 10.75 3.62
N SER A 202 0.46 10.10 4.55
CA SER A 202 0.16 10.16 5.98
C SER A 202 0.41 11.54 6.57
N ALA A 203 1.53 12.17 6.22
CA ALA A 203 1.93 13.47 6.77
C ALA A 203 0.95 14.59 6.42
N LEU A 204 0.53 14.70 5.15
CA LEU A 204 -0.40 15.76 4.73
C LEU A 204 -1.76 15.63 5.38
N LEU A 205 -2.27 14.40 5.50
CA LEU A 205 -3.54 14.15 6.19
C LEU A 205 -3.43 14.51 7.67
N ALA A 206 -2.34 14.14 8.35
CA ALA A 206 -2.13 14.51 9.75
C ALA A 206 -2.00 16.03 9.94
N ILE A 207 -1.27 16.72 9.06
CA ILE A 207 -1.12 18.19 9.08
C ILE A 207 -2.48 18.87 8.92
N ASP A 208 -3.27 18.41 7.96
CA ASP A 208 -4.59 18.98 7.69
C ASP A 208 -5.56 18.78 8.88
N LEU A 209 -5.52 17.61 9.52
CA LEU A 209 -6.36 17.30 10.69
C LEU A 209 -5.82 17.87 12.01
N GLY A 210 -4.54 18.25 12.05
CA GLY A 210 -3.82 18.61 13.27
C GLY A 210 -3.58 17.43 14.21
N PHE A 211 -3.47 16.21 13.68
CA PHE A 211 -3.18 15.00 14.45
C PHE A 211 -1.70 14.88 14.75
N MET A 212 -1.36 14.57 16.00
CA MET A 212 -0.01 14.63 16.56
C MET A 212 0.46 13.30 17.14
N GLY A 213 -0.38 12.26 17.09
CA GLY A 213 0.00 10.89 17.46
C GLY A 213 0.95 10.23 16.44
N PRO A 214 1.13 8.90 16.49
CA PRO A 214 2.02 8.17 15.60
C PRO A 214 1.76 8.49 14.12
N ASN A 215 2.79 8.94 13.42
CA ASN A 215 2.71 9.34 12.01
C ASN A 215 3.96 8.93 11.23
N TYR A 216 3.79 7.97 10.34
CA TYR A 216 4.81 7.50 9.41
C TYR A 216 4.11 6.77 8.24
N SER A 217 4.88 6.13 7.37
CA SER A 217 4.32 5.32 6.28
C SER A 217 5.04 3.98 6.22
N ILE A 218 4.28 2.95 5.86
CA ILE A 218 4.81 1.63 5.54
C ILE A 218 4.65 1.46 4.03
N SER A 219 5.66 0.87 3.40
CA SER A 219 5.59 0.48 1.99
C SER A 219 6.08 -0.97 1.87
N THR A 220 5.14 -1.87 1.59
CA THR A 220 5.39 -3.31 1.42
C THR A 220 4.69 -3.83 0.17
N ALA A 221 4.76 -3.02 -0.91
CA ALA A 221 4.09 -3.29 -2.19
C ALA A 221 2.58 -3.57 -1.99
N CYS A 222 2.06 -4.66 -2.57
CA CYS A 222 0.65 -5.02 -2.50
C CYS A 222 0.13 -5.28 -1.07
N ALA A 223 1.03 -5.55 -0.11
CA ALA A 223 0.64 -5.82 1.27
C ALA A 223 0.59 -4.56 2.16
N THR A 224 0.86 -3.37 1.60
CA THR A 224 1.02 -2.13 2.36
C THR A 224 -0.12 -1.86 3.34
N SER A 225 -1.38 -1.94 2.89
CA SER A 225 -2.55 -1.72 3.75
C SER A 225 -2.60 -2.69 4.94
N ASN A 226 -2.30 -3.97 4.73
CA ASN A 226 -2.32 -4.98 5.79
C ASN A 226 -1.31 -4.65 6.89
N TYR A 227 -0.11 -4.20 6.52
CA TYR A 227 0.90 -3.77 7.48
C TYR A 227 0.52 -2.47 8.18
N CYS A 228 -0.08 -1.51 7.47
CA CYS A 228 -0.63 -0.30 8.08
C CYS A 228 -1.70 -0.63 9.13
N PHE A 229 -2.69 -1.46 8.80
CA PHE A 229 -3.72 -1.87 9.77
C PHE A 229 -3.13 -2.59 10.98
N HIS A 230 -2.17 -3.49 10.76
CA HIS A 230 -1.49 -4.20 11.83
C HIS A 230 -0.75 -3.24 12.77
N ALA A 231 0.07 -2.34 12.21
CA ALA A 231 0.86 -1.41 12.99
C ALA A 231 -0.02 -0.38 13.73
N ALA A 232 -1.08 0.12 13.09
CA ALA A 232 -2.07 0.99 13.71
C ALA A 232 -2.78 0.32 14.90
N ALA A 233 -3.25 -0.92 14.72
CA ALA A 233 -3.84 -1.69 15.82
C ALA A 233 -2.85 -1.90 16.97
N ASN A 234 -1.57 -2.10 16.67
CA ASN A 234 -0.53 -2.25 17.69
C ASN A 234 -0.24 -0.95 18.44
N HIS A 235 -0.27 0.21 17.78
CA HIS A 235 -0.18 1.50 18.47
C HIS A 235 -1.31 1.67 19.49
N ILE A 236 -2.54 1.29 19.11
CA ILE A 236 -3.69 1.33 20.01
C ILE A 236 -3.51 0.35 21.19
N ARG A 237 -3.14 -0.91 20.90
CA ARG A 237 -2.92 -1.95 21.91
C ARG A 237 -1.80 -1.63 22.91
N ARG A 238 -0.76 -0.91 22.46
CA ARG A 238 0.33 -0.42 23.31
C ARG A 238 -0.07 0.82 24.12
N GLY A 239 -1.24 1.39 23.87
CA GLY A 239 -1.68 2.63 24.49
C GLY A 239 -0.91 3.84 23.98
N GLU A 240 -0.33 3.79 22.78
CA GLU A 240 0.41 4.90 22.14
C GLU A 240 -0.55 5.85 21.38
N ALA A 241 -1.74 5.37 21.02
CA ALA A 241 -2.81 6.15 20.42
C ALA A 241 -4.17 5.61 20.89
N ASP A 242 -5.20 6.45 20.91
CA ASP A 242 -6.59 6.00 21.11
C ASP A 242 -7.33 5.84 19.78
N MET A 243 -6.82 6.52 18.75
CA MET A 243 -7.35 6.52 17.38
C MET A 243 -6.20 6.51 16.37
N MET A 244 -6.37 5.72 15.31
CA MET A 244 -5.47 5.69 14.16
C MET A 244 -6.29 5.73 12.88
N ILE A 245 -5.97 6.67 11.99
CA ILE A 245 -6.40 6.60 10.59
C ILE A 245 -5.38 5.73 9.86
N ALA A 246 -5.79 4.57 9.34
CA ALA A 246 -4.88 3.63 8.70
C ALA A 246 -5.39 3.23 7.32
N GLY A 247 -4.49 3.00 6.37
CA GLY A 247 -4.91 2.63 5.01
C GLY A 247 -3.80 2.66 3.99
N VAL A 248 -4.20 2.77 2.72
CA VAL A 248 -3.28 2.87 1.58
C VAL A 248 -3.84 3.81 0.50
N THR A 249 -2.94 4.39 -0.28
CA THR A 249 -3.26 5.12 -1.51
C THR A 249 -2.28 4.76 -2.63
N GLU A 250 -2.74 4.76 -3.88
CA GLU A 250 -1.90 4.55 -5.06
C GLU A 250 -2.49 5.23 -6.30
N ALA A 251 -1.65 5.82 -7.15
CA ALA A 251 -2.05 6.49 -8.40
C ALA A 251 -1.06 6.23 -9.54
N ALA A 252 -0.75 4.96 -9.78
CA ALA A 252 0.34 4.55 -10.67
C ALA A 252 -0.08 4.33 -12.14
N ILE A 253 -1.31 4.70 -12.53
CA ILE A 253 -1.76 4.63 -13.93
C ILE A 253 -1.22 5.85 -14.68
N ILE A 254 0.09 5.80 -14.95
CA ILE A 254 0.86 6.76 -15.74
C ILE A 254 1.85 5.99 -16.64
N PRO A 255 2.46 6.62 -17.67
CA PRO A 255 3.31 5.91 -18.63
C PRO A 255 4.43 5.09 -17.99
N ILE A 256 5.16 5.66 -17.01
CA ILE A 256 6.27 4.95 -16.35
C ILE A 256 5.78 3.82 -15.43
N GLY A 257 4.63 3.99 -14.77
CA GLY A 257 4.02 2.96 -13.92
C GLY A 257 3.57 1.77 -14.75
N LEU A 258 2.82 2.02 -15.83
CA LEU A 258 2.40 0.99 -16.78
C LEU A 258 3.60 0.30 -17.43
N GLY A 259 4.57 1.08 -17.92
CA GLY A 259 5.77 0.57 -18.57
C GLY A 259 6.63 -0.31 -17.65
N GLY A 260 6.75 0.05 -16.38
CA GLY A 260 7.48 -0.75 -15.38
C GLY A 260 6.87 -2.14 -15.18
N PHE A 261 5.54 -2.23 -15.03
CA PHE A 261 4.87 -3.52 -14.85
C PHE A 261 4.76 -4.34 -16.14
N VAL A 262 4.69 -3.68 -17.30
CA VAL A 262 4.85 -4.34 -18.60
C VAL A 262 6.23 -5.00 -18.71
N ALA A 263 7.30 -4.30 -18.31
CA ALA A 263 8.67 -4.79 -18.42
C ALA A 263 8.93 -6.05 -17.58
N CYS A 264 8.24 -6.21 -16.45
CA CYS A 264 8.32 -7.43 -15.63
C CYS A 264 7.25 -8.47 -15.99
N THR A 265 6.53 -8.31 -17.11
CA THR A 265 5.51 -9.26 -17.61
C THR A 265 4.39 -9.57 -16.62
N ALA A 266 4.05 -8.62 -15.76
CA ALA A 266 3.10 -8.85 -14.67
C ALA A 266 1.63 -8.56 -15.03
N LEU A 267 1.39 -7.85 -16.13
CA LEU A 267 0.07 -7.37 -16.52
C LEU A 267 -0.62 -8.27 -17.54
N SER A 268 -1.95 -8.40 -17.39
CA SER A 268 -2.80 -9.00 -18.43
C SER A 268 -2.69 -8.22 -19.75
N GLN A 269 -2.73 -8.92 -20.89
CA GLN A 269 -2.67 -8.32 -22.22
C GLN A 269 -3.98 -8.49 -23.00
N ARG A 270 -5.06 -8.87 -22.32
CA ARG A 270 -6.42 -9.05 -22.88
C ARG A 270 -7.10 -7.71 -23.19
N ASN A 271 -6.55 -7.00 -24.17
CA ASN A 271 -7.02 -5.66 -24.55
C ASN A 271 -8.34 -5.67 -25.31
N ASP A 272 -8.71 -6.80 -25.90
CA ASP A 272 -9.95 -7.04 -26.63
C ASP A 272 -11.16 -7.15 -25.70
N ASP A 273 -10.94 -7.61 -24.46
CA ASP A 273 -11.97 -7.66 -23.41
C ASP A 273 -11.40 -7.25 -22.03
N PRO A 274 -11.19 -5.95 -21.80
CA PRO A 274 -10.62 -5.45 -20.54
C PRO A 274 -11.44 -5.79 -19.30
N GLN A 275 -12.76 -5.83 -19.42
CA GLN A 275 -13.65 -6.00 -18.27
C GLN A 275 -13.53 -7.38 -17.63
N THR A 276 -13.15 -8.39 -18.42
CA THR A 276 -12.94 -9.77 -17.95
C THR A 276 -11.47 -10.13 -17.76
N ALA A 277 -10.53 -9.19 -18.00
CA ALA A 277 -9.10 -9.46 -17.91
C ALA A 277 -8.65 -9.83 -16.48
N SER A 278 -9.22 -9.18 -15.45
CA SER A 278 -8.99 -9.56 -14.06
C SER A 278 -9.87 -10.76 -13.69
N ARG A 279 -9.29 -11.97 -13.76
CA ARG A 279 -9.99 -13.24 -13.53
C ARG A 279 -9.25 -14.14 -12.53
N PRO A 280 -9.28 -13.80 -11.23
CA PRO A 280 -8.60 -14.59 -10.19
C PRO A 280 -9.04 -16.07 -10.24
N TRP A 281 -8.07 -16.97 -10.15
CA TRP A 281 -8.22 -18.44 -10.18
C TRP A 281 -8.73 -19.05 -11.50
N ASP A 282 -9.14 -18.25 -12.48
CA ASP A 282 -9.50 -18.75 -13.80
C ASP A 282 -8.29 -19.39 -14.51
N GLN A 283 -8.56 -20.38 -15.35
CA GLN A 283 -7.53 -21.11 -16.09
C GLN A 283 -6.79 -20.21 -17.08
N ASP A 284 -7.49 -19.23 -17.67
CA ASP A 284 -6.98 -18.36 -18.73
C ASP A 284 -6.52 -16.99 -18.21
N ARG A 285 -6.26 -16.87 -16.89
CA ARG A 285 -5.67 -15.67 -16.29
C ARG A 285 -4.21 -15.50 -16.78
N ASP A 286 -3.85 -14.29 -17.17
CA ASP A 286 -2.57 -13.99 -17.82
C ASP A 286 -1.76 -12.86 -17.15
N GLY A 287 -2.22 -12.37 -15.99
CA GLY A 287 -1.58 -11.31 -15.23
C GLY A 287 -2.58 -10.57 -14.36
N PHE A 288 -2.12 -9.59 -13.58
CA PHE A 288 -3.04 -8.71 -12.86
C PHE A 288 -3.43 -7.49 -13.71
N VAL A 289 -4.47 -6.78 -13.29
CA VAL A 289 -4.89 -5.53 -13.91
C VAL A 289 -4.61 -4.38 -12.94
N MET A 290 -3.85 -3.38 -13.38
CA MET A 290 -3.53 -2.21 -12.55
C MET A 290 -4.79 -1.42 -12.23
N GLY A 291 -4.86 -0.93 -11.00
CA GLY A 291 -5.86 0.03 -10.54
C GLY A 291 -5.20 1.14 -9.75
N GLU A 292 -5.97 2.19 -9.46
CA GLU A 292 -5.58 3.28 -8.58
C GLU A 292 -6.74 3.66 -7.66
N GLY A 293 -6.42 4.33 -6.56
CA GLY A 293 -7.38 4.73 -5.55
C GLY A 293 -6.79 4.78 -4.15
N ALA A 294 -7.67 4.91 -3.17
CA ALA A 294 -7.33 4.88 -1.76
C ALA A 294 -8.40 4.13 -0.97
N GLY A 295 -7.97 3.48 0.12
CA GLY A 295 -8.86 2.85 1.09
C GLY A 295 -8.32 3.09 2.49
N VAL A 296 -9.15 3.67 3.36
CA VAL A 296 -8.77 4.16 4.67
C VAL A 296 -9.83 3.77 5.71
N LEU A 297 -9.38 3.37 6.88
CA LEU A 297 -10.20 3.03 8.04
C LEU A 297 -9.85 3.94 9.23
N VAL A 298 -10.87 4.30 10.01
CA VAL A 298 -10.70 4.86 11.35
C VAL A 298 -10.74 3.70 12.34
N MET A 299 -9.61 3.48 13.02
CA MET A 299 -9.44 2.44 14.02
C MET A 299 -9.37 3.09 15.40
N GLU A 300 -10.10 2.58 16.38
CA GLU A 300 -10.14 3.13 17.74
C GLU A 300 -10.00 2.04 18.80
N SER A 301 -9.53 2.39 19.99
CA SER A 301 -9.75 1.52 21.15
C SER A 301 -11.25 1.43 21.44
N LEU A 302 -11.72 0.25 21.84
CA LEU A 302 -13.13 0.05 22.16
C LEU A 302 -13.58 0.99 23.29
N GLU A 303 -12.75 1.21 24.30
CA GLU A 303 -13.04 2.17 25.37
C GLU A 303 -13.26 3.58 24.81
N HIS A 304 -12.36 4.05 23.93
CA HIS A 304 -12.47 5.38 23.32
C HIS A 304 -13.73 5.51 22.46
N ALA A 305 -13.98 4.52 21.59
CA ALA A 305 -15.16 4.48 20.73
C ALA A 305 -16.46 4.50 21.56
N MET A 306 -16.55 3.69 22.62
CA MET A 306 -17.72 3.66 23.50
C MET A 306 -17.90 4.98 24.27
N LYS A 307 -16.81 5.61 24.74
CA LYS A 307 -16.88 6.87 25.50
C LYS A 307 -17.51 8.01 24.69
N ARG A 308 -17.31 8.01 23.37
CA ARG A 308 -17.88 9.03 22.46
C ARG A 308 -19.15 8.58 21.74
N ASP A 309 -19.71 7.41 22.09
CA ASP A 309 -20.86 6.79 21.43
C ASP A 309 -20.66 6.63 19.91
N ALA A 310 -19.47 6.15 19.51
CA ALA A 310 -19.11 5.95 18.12
C ALA A 310 -19.93 4.83 17.45
N PRO A 311 -20.23 4.94 16.15
CA PRO A 311 -20.64 3.78 15.37
C PRO A 311 -19.51 2.74 15.38
N ILE A 312 -19.85 1.47 15.56
CA ILE A 312 -18.88 0.36 15.51
C ILE A 312 -19.28 -0.56 14.36
N LEU A 313 -18.48 -0.54 13.30
CA LEU A 313 -18.71 -1.31 12.08
C LEU A 313 -18.23 -2.75 12.25
N ALA A 314 -17.06 -2.92 12.87
CA ALA A 314 -16.45 -4.23 13.13
C ALA A 314 -15.43 -4.15 14.26
N GLU A 315 -15.06 -5.30 14.82
CA GLU A 315 -13.90 -5.44 15.71
C GLU A 315 -12.72 -6.03 14.93
N TYR A 316 -11.55 -5.39 15.00
CA TYR A 316 -10.32 -5.86 14.36
C TYR A 316 -9.62 -6.88 15.24
N PHE A 317 -9.81 -8.16 14.91
CA PHE A 317 -9.13 -9.27 15.56
C PHE A 317 -7.84 -9.63 14.83
N MET A 318 -6.76 -9.72 15.60
CA MET A 318 -5.54 -10.35 15.13
C MET A 318 -4.95 -11.19 16.26
N PHE A 319 -4.54 -12.39 15.88
CA PHE A 319 -3.96 -13.44 16.71
C PHE A 319 -2.46 -13.21 16.95
#